data_AF-A0A8J9RD76-F1
#
_entry.id   AF-A0A8J9RD76-F1
#
_cell.length_a   1.000
_cell.length_b   1.000
_cell.length_c   1.000
_cell.angle_alpha   90.00
_cell.angle_beta   90.00
_cell.angle_gamma   90.00
#
_symmetry.space_group_name_H-M   'P 1'
#
loop_
_entity.id
_entity.type
_entity.pdbx_description
1 polymer ?
#
loop_
_entity_poly.entity_id
_entity_poly.type
_entity_poly.pdbx_seq_one_letter_code
_entity_poly.pdbx_strand_id
1 'polypeptide(L)'
;MPTALEQQTGLNTPLDVLTDDLRFLQAKTGLDLLTPLHEVKEVHDQVVAALNPIAGEKMQEDLEGRIYALQSELERAHREVHCSEEQLENTIEELTRLEMAAHGFTEALNHTVADSSPRPAAAVSSQEATSTSQESTTSRAVQQLNQSQVSHTASASGTEQRRTAQKQRPKPPDRQRSAGGGRQLHSDLELPEQLQDFWYPVAFSSQLKEGAMVTMELFGQPWVLFRDAQGLPSCVRDACAHRACPLSLGSVVDGCIQCPYHGWQYDGSGNCTKMPSTAFCRGITVSTLPVAEAEGFVWVWPGRSVPEHSVPQHVTRPPDGFTVHAELILEVPVEHGLLLENLLDLAHAPFTHTSTFAKGWPVPDVVKFNAARMLGGNWEPYPIDMAFEPPCMVLSTIGLAQPGKIERGARAESCKNHLHQLHVCLPAGPGRTRLLYRMSMDFLHWTKLVPGIQAFWAHIAQQVMGEDLVLVAGQQDRMLRGADVWAHPVAYDKLGVRYRRWRNSVAAGSSAERAQAEAELRPMSAGELFNIPEDGCELGEVCDVGDLQQ
;
A
#
# COMPACT_ATOMS: atom_id res chain seq x y z
N MET A 1 22.83 12.91 17.93
CA MET A 1 21.74 13.89 18.09
C MET A 1 20.59 13.36 17.27
N PRO A 2 19.47 12.91 17.88
CA PRO A 2 18.35 12.38 17.11
C PRO A 2 17.79 13.46 16.20
N THR A 3 17.36 13.08 15.00
CA THR A 3 16.81 14.04 14.03
C THR A 3 15.40 14.47 14.48
N ALA A 4 15.01 15.70 14.15
CA ALA A 4 13.75 16.31 14.60
C ALA A 4 12.47 15.55 14.19
N LEU A 5 12.57 14.49 13.39
CA LEU A 5 11.47 13.63 12.99
C LEU A 5 11.17 12.52 14.02
N GLU A 6 12.20 11.99 14.71
CA GLU A 6 12.04 10.93 15.71
C GLU A 6 11.39 11.43 17.01
N GLN A 7 11.43 12.74 17.26
CA GLN A 7 10.81 13.36 18.45
C GLN A 7 9.31 13.68 18.27
N GLN A 8 8.74 13.52 17.07
CA GLN A 8 7.32 13.84 16.80
C GLN A 8 6.38 12.64 16.79
N THR A 9 6.91 11.42 16.76
CA THR A 9 6.11 10.20 16.83
C THR A 9 6.33 9.57 18.19
N GLY A 10 5.41 9.76 19.15
CA GLY A 10 5.41 9.03 20.43
C GLY A 10 5.13 7.52 20.26
N LEU A 11 5.70 6.89 19.25
CA LEU A 11 5.55 5.50 18.89
C LEU A 11 6.65 4.71 19.60
N ASN A 12 6.25 3.73 20.42
CA ASN A 12 7.18 2.67 20.82
C ASN A 12 7.64 1.96 19.54
N THR A 13 8.95 1.86 19.34
CA THR A 13 9.47 1.08 18.22
C THR A 13 9.12 -0.39 18.42
N PRO A 14 9.07 -1.21 17.35
CA PRO A 14 8.88 -2.66 17.48
C PRO A 14 9.88 -3.32 18.45
N LEU A 15 11.08 -2.74 18.59
CA LEU A 15 12.11 -3.14 19.55
C LEU A 15 11.76 -2.80 21.00
N ASP A 16 11.09 -1.66 21.25
CA ASP A 16 10.68 -1.27 22.60
C ASP A 16 9.54 -2.18 23.11
N VAL A 17 8.61 -2.54 22.24
CA VAL A 17 7.53 -3.51 22.54
C VAL A 17 8.10 -4.90 22.81
N LEU A 18 9.05 -5.36 21.98
CA LEU A 18 9.72 -6.65 22.16
C LEU A 18 10.54 -6.70 23.47
N THR A 19 11.11 -5.56 23.89
CA THR A 19 11.85 -5.44 25.16
C THR A 19 10.94 -5.65 26.37
N ASP A 20 9.72 -5.11 26.34
CA ASP A 20 8.78 -5.24 27.45
C ASP A 20 8.20 -6.67 27.54
N ASP A 21 7.95 -7.32 26.41
CA ASP A 21 7.52 -8.72 26.37
C ASP A 21 8.61 -9.68 26.88
N LEU A 22 9.88 -9.42 26.53
CA LEU A 22 11.00 -10.22 27.00
C LEU A 22 11.32 -9.98 28.47
N ARG A 23 11.12 -8.76 29.01
CA ARG A 23 11.16 -8.50 30.46
C ARG A 23 10.10 -9.32 31.20
N PHE A 24 8.87 -9.35 30.68
CA PHE A 24 7.78 -10.14 31.27
C PHE A 24 8.10 -11.65 31.27
N LEU A 25 8.65 -12.16 30.16
CA LEU A 25 9.03 -13.58 30.04
C LEU A 25 10.23 -13.93 30.91
N GLN A 26 11.25 -13.07 31.00
CA GLN A 26 12.40 -13.26 31.88
C GLN A 26 11.98 -13.27 33.36
N ALA A 27 11.05 -12.39 33.75
CA ALA A 27 10.49 -12.38 35.10
C ALA A 27 9.71 -13.67 35.45
N LYS A 28 9.10 -14.33 34.46
CA LYS A 28 8.34 -15.57 34.65
C LYS A 28 9.16 -16.85 34.56
N THR A 29 10.22 -16.86 33.77
CA THR A 29 10.98 -18.07 33.40
C THR A 29 12.38 -18.13 33.99
N GLY A 30 12.92 -16.99 34.45
CA GLY A 30 14.28 -16.88 34.97
C GLY A 30 15.38 -17.02 33.90
N LEU A 31 15.02 -17.21 32.64
CA LEU A 31 15.94 -17.27 31.50
C LEU A 31 16.33 -15.85 31.09
N ASP A 32 17.62 -15.61 30.87
CA ASP A 32 18.12 -14.33 30.40
C ASP A 32 17.83 -14.17 28.90
N LEU A 33 16.78 -13.40 28.62
CA LEU A 33 16.29 -13.17 27.26
C LEU A 33 16.55 -11.73 26.80
N LEU A 34 17.01 -10.86 27.71
CA LEU A 34 17.30 -9.46 27.42
C LEU A 34 18.71 -9.25 26.84
N THR A 35 19.67 -10.10 27.19
CA THR A 35 21.04 -10.01 26.65
C THR A 35 21.08 -10.24 25.13
N PRO A 36 20.45 -11.29 24.55
CA PRO A 36 20.39 -11.45 23.09
C PRO A 36 19.63 -10.32 22.40
N LEU A 37 18.59 -9.76 23.04
CA LEU A 37 17.85 -8.64 22.50
C LEU A 37 18.70 -7.36 22.46
N HIS A 38 19.54 -7.14 23.47
CA HIS A 38 20.46 -6.00 23.51
C HIS A 38 21.49 -6.10 22.38
N GLU A 39 22.00 -7.30 22.08
CA GLU A 39 22.86 -7.53 20.91
C GLU A 39 22.13 -7.25 19.59
N VAL A 40 20.88 -7.69 19.45
CA VAL A 40 20.07 -7.42 18.25
C VAL A 40 19.77 -5.92 18.11
N LYS A 41 19.47 -5.22 19.22
CA LYS A 41 19.26 -3.78 19.24
C LYS A 41 20.53 -3.03 18.87
N GLU A 42 21.68 -3.46 19.37
CA GLU A 42 22.97 -2.88 19.04
C GLU A 42 23.29 -3.04 17.55
N VAL A 43 23.03 -4.22 16.97
CA VAL A 43 23.16 -4.45 15.53
C VAL A 43 22.15 -3.61 14.73
N HIS A 44 20.91 -3.49 15.20
CA HIS A 44 19.90 -2.64 14.57
C HIS A 44 20.31 -1.17 14.58
N ASP A 45 20.78 -0.65 15.71
CA ASP A 45 21.23 0.73 15.85
C ASP A 45 22.48 0.99 14.99
N GLN A 46 23.37 0.01 14.84
CA GLN A 46 24.50 0.07 13.89
C GLN A 46 24.03 0.11 12.43
N VAL A 47 22.99 -0.65 12.07
CA VAL A 47 22.38 -0.64 10.73
C VAL A 47 21.66 0.69 10.47
N VAL A 48 20.90 1.21 11.44
CA VAL A 48 20.23 2.52 11.35
C VAL A 48 21.25 3.65 11.25
N ALA A 49 22.36 3.57 11.99
CA ALA A 49 23.46 4.53 11.87
C ALA A 49 24.15 4.47 10.49
N ALA A 50 24.27 3.28 9.89
CA ALA A 50 24.77 3.10 8.52
C ALA A 50 23.79 3.65 7.45
N LEU A 51 22.50 3.72 7.75
CA LEU A 51 21.43 4.24 6.88
C LEU A 51 21.14 5.74 7.08
N ASN A 52 21.85 6.40 7.99
CA ASN A 52 21.72 7.84 8.27
C ASN A 52 22.21 8.67 7.05
N PRO A 53 21.49 9.71 6.56
CA PRO A 53 21.79 10.35 5.26
C PRO A 53 23.21 10.92 5.06
N ILE A 54 23.91 11.25 6.15
CA ILE A 54 25.32 11.70 6.11
C ILE A 54 26.28 10.53 5.86
N ALA A 55 25.93 9.29 6.27
CA ALA A 55 26.62 8.07 5.89
C ALA A 55 26.24 7.60 4.48
N GLY A 56 25.03 7.94 4.02
CA GLY A 56 24.55 7.68 2.65
C GLY A 56 25.43 8.31 1.57
N GLU A 57 25.86 9.57 1.72
CA GLU A 57 26.77 10.22 0.76
C GLU A 57 28.13 9.50 0.69
N LYS A 58 28.66 9.07 1.84
CA LYS A 58 29.96 8.39 1.94
C LYS A 58 29.89 6.94 1.43
N MET A 59 28.76 6.28 1.65
CA MET A 59 28.49 4.93 1.16
C MET A 59 28.18 4.91 -0.34
N GLN A 60 27.61 5.98 -0.88
CA GLN A 60 27.37 6.14 -2.32
C GLN A 60 28.68 6.36 -3.09
N GLU A 61 29.60 7.18 -2.56
CA GLU A 61 30.98 7.27 -3.10
C GLU A 61 31.73 5.93 -3.04
N ASP A 62 31.59 5.18 -1.93
CA ASP A 62 32.23 3.86 -1.79
C ASP A 62 31.58 2.79 -2.69
N LEU A 63 30.26 2.86 -2.91
CA LEU A 63 29.55 1.96 -3.84
C LEU A 63 29.92 2.25 -5.29
N GLU A 64 30.03 3.52 -5.69
CA GLU A 64 30.50 3.92 -7.02
C GLU A 64 31.95 3.46 -7.25
N GLY A 65 32.81 3.60 -6.24
CA GLY A 65 34.17 3.07 -6.26
C GLY A 65 34.23 1.55 -6.42
N ARG A 66 33.37 0.81 -5.69
CA ARG A 66 33.27 -0.66 -5.78
C ARG A 66 32.68 -1.13 -7.10
N ILE A 67 31.69 -0.42 -7.65
CA ILE A 67 31.12 -0.71 -8.97
C ILE A 67 32.19 -0.49 -10.05
N TYR A 68 32.97 0.59 -9.96
CA TYR A 68 34.08 0.84 -10.88
C TYR A 68 35.17 -0.25 -10.78
N ALA A 69 35.51 -0.68 -9.56
CA ALA A 69 36.46 -1.77 -9.34
C ALA A 69 35.94 -3.09 -9.92
N LEU A 70 34.66 -3.43 -9.70
CA LEU A 70 34.05 -4.64 -10.25
C LEU A 70 33.93 -4.60 -11.78
N GLN A 71 33.65 -3.43 -12.37
CA GLN A 71 33.68 -3.25 -13.83
C GLN A 71 35.10 -3.47 -14.39
N SER A 72 36.13 -2.97 -13.69
CA SER A 72 37.52 -3.19 -14.08
C SER A 72 37.95 -4.66 -13.96
N GLU A 73 37.50 -5.36 -12.91
CA GLU A 73 37.72 -6.80 -12.75
C GLU A 73 36.98 -7.62 -13.80
N LEU A 74 35.74 -7.26 -14.12
CA LEU A 74 34.96 -7.92 -15.17
C LEU A 74 35.61 -7.74 -16.54
N GLU A 75 36.10 -6.54 -16.85
CA GLU A 75 36.88 -6.30 -18.08
C GLU A 75 38.18 -7.10 -18.11
N ARG A 76 38.87 -7.25 -16.98
CA ARG A 76 40.08 -8.08 -16.88
C ARG A 76 39.74 -9.56 -17.11
N ALA A 77 38.69 -10.07 -16.48
CA ALA A 77 38.23 -11.44 -16.68
C ALA A 77 37.80 -11.69 -18.13
N HIS A 78 37.12 -10.73 -18.79
CA HIS A 78 36.77 -10.83 -20.20
C HIS A 78 38.01 -10.92 -21.10
N ARG A 79 39.05 -10.12 -20.81
CA ARG A 79 40.34 -10.20 -21.53
C ARG A 79 41.04 -11.54 -21.32
N GLU A 80 40.99 -12.10 -20.11
CA GLU A 80 41.57 -13.42 -19.80
C GLU A 80 40.83 -14.56 -20.52
N VAL A 81 39.51 -14.49 -20.62
CA VAL A 81 38.71 -15.45 -21.40
C VAL A 81 39.07 -15.37 -22.88
N HIS A 82 39.13 -14.17 -23.48
CA HIS A 82 39.53 -14.04 -24.88
C HIS A 82 40.95 -14.52 -25.16
N CYS A 83 41.89 -14.30 -24.25
CA CYS A 83 43.25 -14.84 -24.36
C CYS A 83 43.24 -16.38 -24.26
N SER A 84 42.39 -16.95 -23.41
CA SER A 84 42.24 -18.40 -23.27
C SER A 84 41.57 -19.03 -24.51
N GLU A 85 40.60 -18.35 -25.12
CA GLU A 85 40.00 -18.76 -26.40
C GLU A 85 41.04 -18.80 -27.51
N GLU A 86 41.88 -17.76 -27.65
CA GLU A 86 42.95 -17.71 -28.65
C GLU A 86 43.99 -18.82 -28.43
N GLN A 87 44.33 -19.12 -27.17
CA GLN A 87 45.22 -20.25 -26.84
C GLN A 87 44.59 -21.60 -27.19
N LEU A 88 43.29 -21.76 -26.98
CA LEU A 88 42.57 -22.98 -27.33
C LEU A 88 42.49 -23.16 -28.85
N GLU A 89 42.22 -22.09 -29.61
CA GLU A 89 42.25 -22.12 -31.08
C GLU A 89 43.63 -22.54 -31.61
N ASN A 90 44.71 -21.97 -31.09
CA ASN A 90 46.07 -22.37 -31.44
C ASN A 90 46.36 -23.85 -31.09
N THR A 91 45.87 -24.32 -29.94
CA THR A 91 46.04 -25.72 -29.52
C THR A 91 45.27 -26.67 -30.45
N ILE A 92 44.06 -26.27 -30.88
CA ILE A 92 43.26 -27.04 -31.84
C ILE A 92 43.96 -27.11 -33.19
N GLU A 93 44.53 -26.00 -33.69
CA GLU A 93 45.32 -26.01 -34.93
C GLU A 93 46.53 -26.95 -34.84
N GLU A 94 47.23 -26.96 -33.70
CA GLU A 94 48.41 -27.80 -33.50
C GLU A 94 48.04 -29.29 -33.37
N LEU A 95 46.96 -29.61 -32.67
CA LEU A 95 46.40 -30.97 -32.63
C LEU A 95 45.98 -31.45 -34.02
N THR A 96 45.32 -30.59 -34.80
CA THR A 96 44.93 -30.90 -36.19
C THR A 96 46.18 -31.19 -37.04
N ARG A 97 47.26 -30.42 -36.87
CA ARG A 97 48.53 -30.65 -37.55
C ARG A 97 49.19 -31.97 -37.16
N LEU A 98 49.18 -32.30 -35.87
CA LEU A 98 49.70 -33.57 -35.36
C LEU A 98 48.87 -34.75 -35.86
N GLU A 99 47.55 -34.62 -35.93
CA GLU A 99 46.64 -35.64 -36.46
C GLU A 99 46.91 -35.88 -37.95
N MET A 100 47.10 -34.83 -38.75
CA MET A 100 47.51 -34.95 -40.16
C MET A 100 48.87 -35.65 -40.31
N ALA A 101 49.84 -35.34 -39.44
CA ALA A 101 51.15 -35.99 -39.45
C ALA A 101 51.06 -37.47 -39.06
N ALA A 102 50.24 -37.81 -38.06
CA ALA A 102 49.99 -39.18 -37.62
C ALA A 102 49.28 -39.98 -38.72
N HIS A 103 48.28 -39.41 -39.39
CA HIS A 103 47.63 -40.04 -40.54
C HIS A 103 48.61 -40.29 -41.69
N GLY A 104 49.48 -39.33 -42.02
CA GLY A 104 50.53 -39.53 -43.02
C GLY A 104 51.53 -40.64 -42.63
N PHE A 105 51.86 -40.78 -41.34
CA PHE A 105 52.69 -41.87 -40.84
C PHE A 105 51.98 -43.24 -40.93
N THR A 106 50.67 -43.25 -40.68
CA THR A 106 49.83 -44.45 -40.75
C THR A 106 49.64 -44.91 -42.20
N GLU A 107 49.49 -43.99 -43.16
CA GLU A 107 49.48 -44.29 -44.60
C GLU A 107 50.84 -44.82 -45.07
N ALA A 108 51.95 -44.26 -44.58
CA ALA A 108 53.29 -44.76 -44.89
C ALA A 108 53.52 -46.19 -44.36
N LEU A 109 53.02 -46.50 -43.15
CA LEU A 109 53.03 -47.85 -42.57
C LEU A 109 52.13 -48.82 -43.35
N ASN A 110 50.94 -48.39 -43.77
CA ASN A 110 50.03 -49.20 -44.58
C ASN A 110 50.59 -49.47 -45.98
N HIS A 111 51.32 -48.52 -46.58
CA HIS A 111 52.05 -48.74 -47.83
C HIS A 111 53.23 -49.72 -47.68
N THR A 112 53.84 -49.83 -46.50
CA THR A 112 54.89 -50.84 -46.23
C THR A 112 54.32 -52.23 -45.91
N VAL A 113 53.07 -52.33 -45.46
CA VAL A 113 52.38 -53.61 -45.18
C VAL A 113 51.62 -54.16 -46.40
N ALA A 114 51.12 -53.29 -47.28
CA ALA A 114 50.36 -53.67 -48.48
C ALA A 114 51.21 -54.21 -49.66
N ASP A 115 52.55 -54.23 -49.55
CA ASP A 115 53.45 -54.83 -50.56
C ASP A 115 53.63 -56.35 -50.36
N SER A 116 52.77 -56.99 -49.57
CA SER A 116 52.78 -58.45 -49.35
C SER A 116 51.44 -59.13 -49.71
N SER A 117 51.31 -59.42 -51.01
CA SER A 117 50.52 -60.54 -51.60
C SER A 117 48.99 -60.32 -51.83
N PRO A 118 48.32 -61.06 -52.76
CA PRO A 118 48.13 -60.61 -54.14
C PRO A 118 46.66 -60.65 -54.67
N ARG A 119 46.40 -59.87 -55.73
CA ARG A 119 45.24 -59.88 -56.67
C ARG A 119 45.00 -61.25 -57.35
N PRO A 120 43.89 -61.56 -58.11
CA PRO A 120 42.90 -60.70 -58.83
C PRO A 120 41.41 -61.18 -58.64
N ALA A 121 40.32 -60.65 -59.21
CA ALA A 121 40.01 -60.35 -60.61
C ALA A 121 38.76 -59.45 -60.80
N ALA A 122 38.69 -58.89 -62.01
CA ALA A 122 37.87 -57.81 -62.55
C ALA A 122 36.39 -58.13 -62.84
N ALA A 123 35.58 -57.05 -62.94
CA ALA A 123 34.61 -56.72 -64.03
C ALA A 123 33.47 -55.83 -63.45
N VAL A 124 32.88 -54.78 -64.06
CA VAL A 124 32.97 -54.02 -65.32
C VAL A 124 32.19 -52.70 -65.03
N SER A 125 32.85 -51.55 -65.03
CA SER A 125 32.68 -50.36 -65.90
C SER A 125 31.28 -50.04 -66.46
N SER A 126 30.78 -48.84 -66.13
CA SER A 126 30.46 -47.82 -67.14
C SER A 126 30.40 -46.43 -66.47
N GLN A 127 31.45 -45.64 -66.72
CA GLN A 127 31.52 -44.19 -66.51
C GLN A 127 31.21 -43.47 -67.84
N GLU A 128 30.62 -42.29 -67.74
CA GLU A 128 31.02 -41.08 -68.49
C GLU A 128 30.59 -39.90 -67.57
N ALA A 129 31.49 -39.13 -66.95
CA ALA A 129 32.45 -38.15 -67.50
C ALA A 129 31.72 -37.05 -68.28
N THR A 130 31.92 -35.74 -68.08
CA THR A 130 32.92 -34.89 -67.41
C THR A 130 32.32 -33.46 -67.53
N SER A 131 32.63 -32.44 -66.73
CA SER A 131 33.92 -31.75 -66.76
C SER A 131 33.95 -30.62 -65.70
N THR A 132 34.95 -30.67 -64.81
CA THR A 132 35.92 -29.59 -64.44
C THR A 132 35.45 -28.16 -64.18
N SER A 133 35.96 -27.38 -63.21
CA SER A 133 37.02 -27.57 -62.20
C SER A 133 37.26 -26.22 -61.49
N GLN A 134 37.61 -26.26 -60.19
CA GLN A 134 38.65 -25.48 -59.49
C GLN A 134 38.53 -23.93 -59.46
N GLU A 135 38.94 -23.17 -58.44
CA GLU A 135 39.75 -23.31 -57.21
C GLU A 135 39.52 -21.99 -56.42
N SER A 136 39.51 -21.99 -55.07
CA SER A 136 40.60 -21.53 -54.17
C SER A 136 41.09 -20.08 -54.44
N THR A 137 41.41 -19.19 -53.50
CA THR A 137 41.85 -19.28 -52.10
C THR A 137 41.91 -17.84 -51.52
N THR A 138 41.60 -17.73 -50.23
CA THR A 138 42.17 -16.90 -49.14
C THR A 138 43.28 -15.88 -49.45
N SER A 139 43.25 -14.68 -48.83
CA SER A 139 44.30 -14.16 -47.91
C SER A 139 44.03 -12.72 -47.40
N ARG A 140 44.15 -12.53 -46.06
CA ARG A 140 44.85 -11.46 -45.28
C ARG A 140 45.08 -10.07 -45.92
N ALA A 141 45.13 -8.92 -45.24
CA ALA A 141 45.31 -8.51 -43.84
C ALA A 141 45.35 -6.95 -43.82
N VAL A 142 44.77 -6.27 -42.80
CA VAL A 142 45.48 -5.46 -41.78
C VAL A 142 45.52 -3.91 -41.99
N GLN A 143 45.08 -3.20 -40.91
CA GLN A 143 45.47 -1.85 -40.44
C GLN A 143 45.11 -0.61 -41.30
N GLN A 144 44.81 0.60 -40.78
CA GLN A 144 44.61 1.21 -39.45
C GLN A 144 44.29 2.71 -39.71
N LEU A 145 43.60 3.36 -38.75
CA LEU A 145 43.74 4.79 -38.35
C LEU A 145 43.33 5.87 -39.40
N ASN A 146 42.77 7.04 -39.09
CA ASN A 146 42.89 7.88 -37.90
C ASN A 146 41.81 8.99 -37.86
N GLN A 147 41.29 9.26 -36.66
CA GLN A 147 41.10 10.54 -35.95
C GLN A 147 40.78 11.88 -36.66
N SER A 148 39.84 12.65 -36.07
CA SER A 148 40.10 13.95 -35.35
C SER A 148 38.79 14.46 -34.66
N GLN A 149 38.71 14.52 -33.31
CA GLN A 149 38.97 15.67 -32.37
C GLN A 149 37.91 16.80 -32.44
N VAL A 150 37.07 17.08 -31.42
CA VAL A 150 37.24 17.60 -30.03
C VAL A 150 37.90 18.99 -29.94
N SER A 151 37.19 19.96 -29.35
CA SER A 151 37.78 20.98 -28.47
C SER A 151 36.77 21.57 -27.47
N HIS A 152 37.18 21.62 -26.21
CA HIS A 152 36.56 22.32 -25.06
C HIS A 152 37.01 23.78 -24.96
N THR A 153 36.28 24.62 -24.23
CA THR A 153 36.84 25.58 -23.25
C THR A 153 35.85 25.94 -22.12
N ALA A 154 36.37 25.98 -20.89
CA ALA A 154 35.80 26.63 -19.69
C ALA A 154 36.10 28.16 -19.72
N SER A 155 35.56 29.09 -18.93
CA SER A 155 35.37 29.12 -17.47
C SER A 155 34.70 30.43 -16.98
N ALA A 156 34.17 30.38 -15.75
CA ALA A 156 34.20 31.41 -14.67
C ALA A 156 33.04 32.43 -14.45
N SER A 157 32.43 32.25 -13.26
CA SER A 157 32.00 33.22 -12.22
C SER A 157 31.06 34.39 -12.55
N GLY A 158 29.94 34.45 -11.82
CA GLY A 158 29.09 35.63 -11.66
C GLY A 158 28.04 35.45 -10.56
N THR A 159 28.33 36.01 -9.40
CA THR A 159 27.47 36.17 -8.23
C THR A 159 26.25 37.02 -8.57
N GLU A 160 25.02 36.59 -8.28
CA GLU A 160 23.90 37.53 -8.08
C GLU A 160 22.77 36.96 -7.22
N GLN A 161 22.57 37.60 -6.08
CA GLN A 161 21.40 37.45 -5.22
C GLN A 161 20.15 37.90 -5.97
N ARG A 162 19.11 37.07 -6.03
CA ARG A 162 17.76 37.54 -6.41
C ARG A 162 16.67 36.99 -5.49
N ARG A 163 16.08 37.97 -4.79
CA ARG A 163 15.00 37.93 -3.80
C ARG A 163 13.85 36.99 -4.18
N THR A 164 13.42 36.20 -3.22
CA THR A 164 12.12 35.51 -3.19
C THR A 164 10.99 36.53 -3.14
N ALA A 165 10.31 36.74 -4.27
CA ALA A 165 9.04 37.45 -4.31
C ALA A 165 7.89 36.43 -4.30
N GLN A 166 7.21 36.36 -3.17
CA GLN A 166 6.00 35.57 -2.93
C GLN A 166 4.88 36.09 -3.85
N LYS A 167 4.66 35.44 -5.00
CA LYS A 167 3.49 35.70 -5.86
C LYS A 167 2.31 34.87 -5.36
N GLN A 168 1.26 35.57 -4.94
CA GLN A 168 -0.01 35.04 -4.48
C GLN A 168 -0.61 34.06 -5.49
N ARG A 169 -1.14 32.93 -4.98
CA ARG A 169 -1.93 31.95 -5.74
C ARG A 169 -3.17 32.63 -6.35
N PRO A 170 -3.48 32.42 -7.64
CA PRO A 170 -4.74 32.88 -8.21
C PRO A 170 -5.92 32.07 -7.63
N LYS A 171 -6.99 32.77 -7.27
CA LYS A 171 -8.28 32.19 -6.87
C LYS A 171 -8.86 31.38 -8.05
N PRO A 172 -9.42 30.18 -7.85
CA PRO A 172 -10.05 29.44 -8.94
C PRO A 172 -11.27 30.21 -9.48
N PRO A 173 -11.55 30.12 -10.79
CA PRO A 173 -12.67 30.84 -11.40
C PRO A 173 -14.00 30.24 -10.94
N ASP A 174 -14.95 31.14 -10.68
CA ASP A 174 -16.33 30.85 -10.29
C ASP A 174 -17.01 30.05 -11.41
N ARG A 175 -17.35 28.78 -11.16
CA ARG A 175 -18.04 27.94 -12.16
C ARG A 175 -19.51 28.33 -12.21
N GLN A 176 -19.93 28.92 -13.33
CA GLN A 176 -21.33 29.03 -13.71
C GLN A 176 -21.97 27.63 -13.71
N ARG A 177 -22.98 27.46 -12.84
CA ARG A 177 -23.87 26.30 -12.79
C ARG A 177 -24.61 26.16 -14.13
N SER A 178 -24.24 25.18 -14.95
CA SER A 178 -25.06 24.73 -16.07
C SER A 178 -26.22 23.90 -15.55
N ALA A 179 -27.44 24.40 -15.79
CA ALA A 179 -28.69 23.75 -15.42
C ALA A 179 -28.99 22.56 -16.36
N GLY A 180 -28.81 21.34 -15.86
CA GLY A 180 -29.28 20.09 -16.47
C GLY A 180 -29.69 19.14 -15.34
N GLY A 181 -30.95 18.70 -15.33
CA GLY A 181 -31.66 18.12 -14.18
C GLY A 181 -31.34 16.67 -13.83
N GLY A 182 -30.08 16.33 -13.59
CA GLY A 182 -29.65 15.14 -12.84
C GLY A 182 -28.85 15.59 -11.61
N ARG A 183 -29.11 15.04 -10.41
CA ARG A 183 -28.31 15.35 -9.21
C ARG A 183 -26.86 14.96 -9.47
N GLN A 184 -26.01 15.93 -9.78
CA GLN A 184 -24.60 15.70 -10.12
C GLN A 184 -23.86 15.13 -8.90
N LEU A 185 -23.22 13.96 -9.07
CA LEU A 185 -22.25 13.44 -8.12
C LEU A 185 -21.08 14.43 -8.09
N HIS A 186 -20.70 14.89 -6.91
CA HIS A 186 -19.55 15.78 -6.73
C HIS A 186 -18.75 15.30 -5.53
N SER A 187 -17.43 15.19 -5.69
CA SER A 187 -16.51 14.91 -4.59
C SER A 187 -15.73 16.18 -4.29
N ASP A 188 -15.87 16.67 -3.06
CA ASP A 188 -15.03 17.73 -2.51
C ASP A 188 -14.10 17.18 -1.44
N LEU A 189 -13.00 17.90 -1.21
CA LEU A 189 -12.05 17.60 -0.15
C LEU A 189 -12.42 18.29 1.17
N GLU A 190 -13.60 18.93 1.21
CA GLU A 190 -14.11 19.62 2.38
C GLU A 190 -14.89 18.65 3.28
N LEU A 191 -14.81 18.87 4.59
CA LEU A 191 -15.54 18.10 5.60
C LEU A 191 -16.78 18.90 6.00
N PRO A 192 -18.00 18.55 5.52
CA PRO A 192 -19.21 19.29 5.86
C PRO A 192 -19.52 19.18 7.36
N GLU A 193 -20.02 20.25 7.97
CA GLU A 193 -20.34 20.30 9.41
C GLU A 193 -21.41 19.26 9.79
N GLN A 194 -22.36 19.00 8.89
CA GLN A 194 -23.44 18.02 9.05
C GLN A 194 -22.92 16.58 9.19
N LEU A 195 -21.70 16.30 8.74
CA LEU A 195 -21.08 14.98 8.90
C LEU A 195 -20.64 14.73 10.35
N GLN A 196 -20.60 15.76 11.21
CA GLN A 196 -20.23 15.62 12.62
C GLN A 196 -21.37 15.01 13.46
N ASP A 197 -22.63 15.08 13.02
CA ASP A 197 -23.80 14.59 13.76
C ASP A 197 -23.99 13.06 13.61
N PHE A 198 -22.92 12.30 13.86
CA PHE A 198 -22.88 10.85 13.85
C PHE A 198 -21.96 10.29 14.94
N TRP A 199 -22.15 9.02 15.30
CA TRP A 199 -21.20 8.28 16.12
C TRP A 199 -20.04 7.75 15.26
N TYR A 200 -18.81 8.00 15.70
CA TYR A 200 -17.58 7.56 15.05
C TYR A 200 -16.81 6.56 15.92
N PRO A 201 -16.46 5.36 15.43
CA PRO A 201 -15.59 4.45 16.16
C PRO A 201 -14.13 4.91 16.02
N VAL A 202 -13.56 5.48 17.08
CA VAL A 202 -12.30 6.23 17.01
C VAL A 202 -11.05 5.48 17.49
N ALA A 203 -11.25 4.46 18.32
CA ALA A 203 -10.19 3.62 18.85
C ALA A 203 -10.73 2.23 19.21
N PHE A 204 -9.86 1.23 19.23
CA PHE A 204 -10.21 -0.07 19.79
C PHE A 204 -10.26 0.02 21.32
N SER A 205 -11.28 -0.60 21.93
CA SER A 205 -11.41 -0.67 23.40
C SER A 205 -10.17 -1.22 24.09
N SER A 206 -9.47 -2.15 23.42
CA SER A 206 -8.25 -2.81 23.88
C SER A 206 -7.06 -1.85 24.06
N GLN A 207 -7.05 -0.71 23.37
CA GLN A 207 -6.00 0.32 23.48
C GLN A 207 -6.23 1.27 24.65
N LEU A 208 -7.48 1.55 25.00
CA LEU A 208 -7.83 2.44 26.10
C LEU A 208 -7.82 1.66 27.42
N LYS A 209 -6.63 1.28 27.89
CA LYS A 209 -6.44 0.64 29.20
C LYS A 209 -6.52 1.66 30.33
N GLU A 210 -6.66 1.19 31.57
CA GLU A 210 -6.55 2.06 32.75
C GLU A 210 -5.20 2.80 32.74
N GLY A 211 -5.23 4.11 33.01
CA GLY A 211 -4.05 4.98 32.98
C GLY A 211 -3.52 5.32 31.59
N ALA A 212 -3.98 4.66 30.52
CA ALA A 212 -3.57 4.94 29.16
C ALA A 212 -4.26 6.19 28.61
N MET A 213 -3.59 6.87 27.69
CA MET A 213 -4.16 7.96 26.89
C MET A 213 -4.05 7.60 25.41
N VAL A 214 -5.14 7.76 24.66
CA VAL A 214 -5.17 7.54 23.22
C VAL A 214 -5.45 8.87 22.54
N THR A 215 -4.54 9.33 21.70
CA THR A 215 -4.68 10.57 20.95
C THR A 215 -5.24 10.33 19.56
N MET A 216 -5.98 11.32 19.07
CA MET A 216 -6.53 11.34 17.71
C MET A 216 -6.76 12.77 17.26
N GLU A 217 -6.76 12.97 15.95
CA GLU A 217 -7.39 14.14 15.34
C GLU A 217 -8.73 13.71 14.77
N LEU A 218 -9.76 14.54 14.94
CA LEU A 218 -11.09 14.29 14.40
C LEU A 218 -11.71 15.63 13.99
N PHE A 219 -12.13 15.75 12.73
CA PHE A 219 -12.62 17.00 12.12
C PHE A 219 -11.68 18.21 12.31
N GLY A 220 -10.37 18.00 12.15
CA GLY A 220 -9.35 19.03 12.24
C GLY A 220 -8.98 19.44 13.67
N GLN A 221 -9.40 18.66 14.66
CA GLN A 221 -9.31 19.00 16.07
C GLN A 221 -8.62 17.90 16.86
N PRO A 222 -7.62 18.22 17.72
CA PRO A 222 -6.90 17.22 18.48
C PRO A 222 -7.66 16.83 19.76
N TRP A 223 -7.79 15.54 20.00
CA TRP A 223 -8.54 14.97 21.12
C TRP A 223 -7.72 13.91 21.82
N VAL A 224 -7.97 13.74 23.12
CA VAL A 224 -7.36 12.69 23.94
C VAL A 224 -8.44 11.91 24.69
N LEU A 225 -8.38 10.60 24.56
CA LEU A 225 -9.20 9.64 25.28
C LEU A 225 -8.45 9.15 26.52
N PHE A 226 -9.17 8.98 27.62
CA PHE A 226 -8.68 8.34 28.84
C PHE A 226 -9.84 7.65 29.58
N ARG A 227 -9.55 6.84 30.61
CA ARG A 227 -10.58 6.33 31.52
C ARG A 227 -10.64 7.17 32.78
N ASP A 228 -11.86 7.53 33.18
CA ASP A 228 -12.10 8.24 34.44
C ASP A 228 -11.96 7.32 35.66
N ALA A 229 -12.23 7.85 36.86
CA ALA A 229 -12.11 7.11 38.10
C ALA A 229 -13.15 5.97 38.24
N GLN A 230 -14.19 5.96 37.41
CA GLN A 230 -15.18 4.90 37.33
C GLN A 230 -14.83 3.86 36.24
N GLY A 231 -13.73 4.06 35.52
CA GLY A 231 -13.31 3.23 34.40
C GLY A 231 -14.07 3.53 33.09
N LEU A 232 -14.90 4.58 33.06
CA LEU A 232 -15.66 4.97 31.88
C LEU A 232 -14.76 5.77 30.92
N PRO A 233 -14.91 5.56 29.60
CA PRO A 233 -14.13 6.31 28.63
C PRO A 233 -14.58 7.77 28.59
N SER A 234 -13.60 8.68 28.55
CA SER A 234 -13.80 10.13 28.48
C SER A 234 -12.96 10.72 27.36
N CYS A 235 -13.45 11.77 26.71
CA CYS A 235 -12.78 12.44 25.60
C CYS A 235 -12.74 13.95 25.85
N VAL A 236 -11.54 14.51 25.92
CA VAL A 236 -11.33 15.95 26.08
C VAL A 236 -10.46 16.51 24.97
N ARG A 237 -10.60 17.80 24.71
CA ARG A 237 -9.73 18.56 23.80
C ARG A 237 -8.29 18.41 24.27
N ASP A 238 -7.39 18.06 23.36
CA ASP A 238 -5.97 17.93 23.68
C ASP A 238 -5.26 19.30 23.74
N ALA A 239 -5.79 20.19 24.58
CA ALA A 239 -5.23 21.51 24.83
C ALA A 239 -5.64 22.00 26.22
N CYS A 240 -4.66 22.19 27.10
CA CYS A 240 -4.87 22.73 28.43
C CYS A 240 -5.43 24.16 28.38
N ALA A 241 -6.50 24.44 29.13
CA ALA A 241 -7.15 25.76 29.18
C ALA A 241 -6.21 26.90 29.65
N HIS A 242 -5.10 26.59 30.33
CA HIS A 242 -4.14 27.60 30.78
C HIS A 242 -3.31 28.20 29.64
N ARG A 243 -2.56 27.37 28.91
CA ARG A 243 -1.61 27.80 27.86
C ARG A 243 -1.56 26.87 26.65
N ALA A 244 -2.66 26.16 26.39
CA ALA A 244 -2.80 25.22 25.27
C ALA A 244 -1.71 24.14 25.19
N CYS A 245 -1.08 23.79 26.31
CA CYS A 245 -0.16 22.65 26.37
C CYS A 245 -0.94 21.35 26.05
N PRO A 246 -0.43 20.48 25.17
CA PRO A 246 -1.05 19.19 24.91
C PRO A 246 -1.19 18.40 26.21
N LEU A 247 -2.43 18.00 26.52
CA LEU A 247 -2.74 17.20 27.71
C LEU A 247 -2.25 15.75 27.54
N SER A 248 -2.19 15.27 26.30
CA SER A 248 -1.69 13.96 25.90
C SER A 248 -0.21 13.71 26.25
N LEU A 249 0.58 14.76 26.47
CA LEU A 249 1.96 14.65 26.97
C LEU A 249 2.02 14.47 28.50
N GLY A 250 0.87 14.48 29.16
CA GLY A 250 0.73 14.34 30.60
C GLY A 250 0.53 12.91 31.06
N SER A 251 -0.34 12.74 32.04
CA SER A 251 -0.72 11.43 32.58
C SER A 251 -2.15 11.46 33.11
N VAL A 252 -2.73 10.28 33.32
CA VAL A 252 -3.99 10.13 34.05
C VAL A 252 -3.66 9.94 35.53
N VAL A 253 -4.22 10.77 36.40
CA VAL A 253 -4.04 10.75 37.86
C VAL A 253 -5.41 10.80 38.52
N ASP A 254 -5.72 9.78 39.33
CA ASP A 254 -7.01 9.65 40.03
C ASP A 254 -8.23 9.80 39.09
N GLY A 255 -8.13 9.26 37.87
CA GLY A 255 -9.18 9.36 36.85
C GLY A 255 -9.34 10.75 36.21
N CYS A 256 -8.39 11.66 36.42
CA CYS A 256 -8.33 12.97 35.77
C CYS A 256 -7.10 13.06 34.87
N ILE A 257 -7.21 13.72 33.72
CA ILE A 257 -6.05 14.00 32.88
C ILE A 257 -5.26 15.18 33.47
N GLN A 258 -3.97 14.98 33.71
CA GLN A 258 -3.07 15.96 34.29
C GLN A 258 -2.17 16.58 33.21
N CYS A 259 -2.25 17.88 33.04
CA CYS A 259 -1.35 18.64 32.17
C CYS A 259 0.11 18.54 32.68
N PRO A 260 1.08 18.20 31.81
CA PRO A 260 2.48 18.05 32.22
C PRO A 260 3.14 19.38 32.58
N TYR A 261 2.57 20.51 32.15
CA TYR A 261 3.22 21.80 32.31
C TYR A 261 3.14 22.35 33.74
N HIS A 262 1.92 22.47 34.29
CA HIS A 262 1.70 23.03 35.63
C HIS A 262 0.83 22.12 36.52
N GLY A 263 0.63 20.87 36.10
CA GLY A 263 -0.13 19.88 36.86
C GLY A 263 -1.63 20.15 36.98
N TRP A 264 -2.19 21.01 36.13
CA TRP A 264 -3.65 21.24 36.13
C TRP A 264 -4.35 19.94 35.73
N GLN A 265 -5.34 19.53 36.52
CA GLN A 265 -6.09 18.28 36.28
C GLN A 265 -7.49 18.60 35.78
N TYR A 266 -7.99 17.77 34.86
CA TYR A 266 -9.34 17.87 34.30
C TYR A 266 -10.06 16.53 34.40
N ASP A 267 -11.33 16.54 34.80
CA ASP A 267 -12.19 15.35 34.83
C ASP A 267 -12.73 14.99 33.45
N GLY A 268 -13.46 13.87 33.34
CA GLY A 268 -14.11 13.43 32.09
C GLY A 268 -15.16 14.38 31.54
N SER A 269 -15.69 15.29 32.36
CA SER A 269 -16.58 16.38 31.95
C SER A 269 -15.82 17.65 31.54
N GLY A 270 -14.48 17.60 31.56
CA GLY A 270 -13.60 18.70 31.18
C GLY A 270 -13.43 19.77 32.24
N ASN A 271 -13.97 19.61 33.45
CA ASN A 271 -13.83 20.60 34.51
C ASN A 271 -12.43 20.54 35.12
N CYS A 272 -11.80 21.69 35.35
CA CYS A 272 -10.54 21.73 36.08
C CYS A 272 -10.78 21.43 37.56
N THR A 273 -10.25 20.31 38.04
CA THR A 273 -10.44 19.81 39.41
C THR A 273 -9.29 20.17 40.34
N LYS A 274 -8.10 20.48 39.80
CA LYS A 274 -6.90 20.76 40.59
C LYS A 274 -5.94 21.71 39.88
N MET A 275 -5.36 22.65 40.63
CA MET A 275 -4.34 23.60 40.16
C MET A 275 -3.17 23.68 41.17
N PRO A 276 -2.15 22.81 41.07
CA PRO A 276 -1.09 22.70 42.08
C PRO A 276 -0.26 23.98 42.27
N SER A 277 -0.05 24.74 41.20
CA SER A 277 0.86 25.89 41.18
C SER A 277 0.21 27.24 41.47
N THR A 278 -1.09 27.29 41.80
CA THR A 278 -1.82 28.56 42.01
C THR A 278 -3.06 28.37 42.88
N ALA A 279 -3.71 29.47 43.26
CA ALA A 279 -5.04 29.44 43.84
C ALA A 279 -6.06 28.84 42.85
N PHE A 280 -6.97 28.02 43.36
CA PHE A 280 -7.97 27.35 42.55
C PHE A 280 -9.01 28.34 41.99
N CYS A 281 -9.13 28.37 40.66
CA CYS A 281 -10.12 29.18 39.94
C CYS A 281 -11.29 28.30 39.48
N ARG A 282 -12.53 28.68 39.80
CA ARG A 282 -13.74 28.00 39.34
C ARG A 282 -14.09 28.39 37.90
N GLY A 283 -14.80 27.52 37.19
CA GLY A 283 -15.29 27.79 35.83
C GLY A 283 -14.25 27.62 34.72
N ILE A 284 -13.10 27.02 35.03
CA ILE A 284 -12.09 26.65 34.03
C ILE A 284 -12.44 25.27 33.49
N THR A 285 -12.65 25.17 32.18
CA THR A 285 -13.03 23.94 31.49
C THR A 285 -12.24 23.74 30.20
N VAL A 286 -12.10 22.50 29.77
CA VAL A 286 -11.72 22.12 28.41
C VAL A 286 -12.94 21.53 27.68
N SER A 287 -12.98 21.63 26.36
CA SER A 287 -14.06 21.02 25.58
C SER A 287 -14.03 19.51 25.70
N THR A 288 -15.21 18.88 25.70
CA THR A 288 -15.38 17.43 25.75
C THR A 288 -16.26 16.97 24.59
N LEU A 289 -16.20 15.67 24.28
CA LEU A 289 -17.13 15.03 23.36
C LEU A 289 -17.87 13.89 24.07
N PRO A 290 -19.15 13.64 23.77
CA PRO A 290 -19.84 12.43 24.21
C PRO A 290 -19.08 11.18 23.76
N VAL A 291 -18.95 10.21 24.68
CA VAL A 291 -18.24 8.95 24.46
C VAL A 291 -19.13 7.78 24.83
N ALA A 292 -19.02 6.70 24.08
CA ALA A 292 -19.63 5.41 24.40
C ALA A 292 -18.63 4.29 24.08
N GLU A 293 -18.73 3.17 24.78
CA GLU A 293 -17.91 1.98 24.52
C GLU A 293 -18.83 0.81 24.18
N ALA A 294 -18.68 0.27 22.97
CA ALA A 294 -19.53 -0.78 22.45
C ALA A 294 -18.79 -1.60 21.39
N GLU A 295 -19.03 -2.91 21.38
CA GLU A 295 -18.56 -3.83 20.32
C GLU A 295 -17.04 -3.83 20.08
N GLY A 296 -16.29 -3.58 21.16
CA GLY A 296 -14.83 -3.54 21.14
C GLY A 296 -14.25 -2.25 20.56
N PHE A 297 -15.06 -1.20 20.42
CA PHE A 297 -14.64 0.14 20.03
C PHE A 297 -15.06 1.19 21.06
N VAL A 298 -14.25 2.25 21.13
CA VAL A 298 -14.61 3.53 21.75
C VAL A 298 -15.19 4.42 20.65
N TRP A 299 -16.40 4.91 20.89
CA TRP A 299 -17.18 5.73 19.99
C TRP A 299 -17.27 7.16 20.50
N VAL A 300 -17.19 8.12 19.59
CA VAL A 300 -17.24 9.55 19.89
C VAL A 300 -18.26 10.24 18.99
N TRP A 301 -19.00 11.19 19.56
CA TRP A 301 -19.90 12.07 18.82
C TRP A 301 -19.28 13.48 18.70
N PRO A 302 -18.78 13.90 17.53
CA PRO A 302 -18.19 15.23 17.35
C PRO A 302 -19.22 16.34 17.12
N GLY A 303 -20.48 15.99 16.84
CA GLY A 303 -21.56 16.93 16.60
C GLY A 303 -21.83 17.85 17.78
N ARG A 304 -22.30 19.07 17.51
CA ARG A 304 -22.66 20.05 18.54
C ARG A 304 -23.97 19.72 19.24
N SER A 305 -24.82 18.95 18.55
CA SER A 305 -26.09 18.46 19.06
C SER A 305 -25.85 17.37 20.12
N VAL A 306 -26.81 17.20 21.02
CA VAL A 306 -26.83 16.00 21.86
C VAL A 306 -27.08 14.80 20.94
N PRO A 307 -26.34 13.68 21.08
CA PRO A 307 -26.57 12.50 20.25
C PRO A 307 -28.05 12.09 20.27
N GLU A 308 -28.71 12.14 19.12
CA GLU A 308 -30.15 11.81 19.01
C GLU A 308 -30.40 10.30 19.11
N HIS A 309 -29.38 9.49 18.83
CA HIS A 309 -29.44 8.05 18.79
C HIS A 309 -28.29 7.43 19.59
N SER A 310 -28.49 6.20 20.05
CA SER A 310 -27.41 5.39 20.61
C SER A 310 -26.41 4.99 19.53
N VAL A 311 -25.23 4.53 19.95
CA VAL A 311 -24.26 3.90 19.06
C VAL A 311 -24.93 2.78 18.24
N PRO A 312 -24.65 2.67 16.93
CA PRO A 312 -25.14 1.57 16.10
C PRO A 312 -24.80 0.20 16.71
N GLN A 313 -25.78 -0.70 16.72
CA GLN A 313 -25.60 -2.07 17.23
C GLN A 313 -25.31 -3.02 16.08
N HIS A 314 -24.51 -4.06 16.35
CA HIS A 314 -24.16 -5.14 15.42
C HIS A 314 -23.38 -4.71 14.18
N VAL A 315 -22.77 -3.51 14.19
CA VAL A 315 -22.03 -2.98 13.04
C VAL A 315 -20.55 -3.28 13.14
N THR A 316 -19.94 -3.15 14.33
CA THR A 316 -18.48 -3.27 14.47
C THR A 316 -18.06 -4.57 15.15
N ARG A 317 -19.03 -5.31 15.71
CA ARG A 317 -18.81 -6.66 16.21
C ARG A 317 -18.55 -7.63 15.04
N PRO A 318 -17.53 -8.49 15.12
CA PRO A 318 -17.38 -9.60 14.18
C PRO A 318 -18.64 -10.49 14.16
N PRO A 319 -19.00 -11.08 13.01
CA PRO A 319 -20.11 -12.01 12.94
C PRO A 319 -19.94 -13.22 13.87
N ASP A 320 -21.04 -13.88 14.22
CA ASP A 320 -21.00 -15.05 15.10
C ASP A 320 -20.11 -16.16 14.50
N GLY A 321 -19.25 -16.75 15.33
CA GLY A 321 -18.28 -17.77 14.91
C GLY A 321 -16.92 -17.23 14.43
N PHE A 322 -16.83 -15.92 14.15
CA PHE A 322 -15.58 -15.28 13.79
C PHE A 322 -14.74 -14.95 15.03
N THR A 323 -13.43 -14.95 14.86
CA THR A 323 -12.46 -14.47 15.85
C THR A 323 -11.68 -13.33 15.26
N VAL A 324 -11.38 -12.30 16.06
CA VAL A 324 -10.51 -11.19 15.64
C VAL A 324 -9.06 -11.70 15.56
N HIS A 325 -8.42 -11.48 14.42
CA HIS A 325 -7.05 -11.90 14.15
C HIS A 325 -6.08 -10.73 14.03
N ALA A 326 -6.55 -9.54 13.64
CA ALA A 326 -5.72 -8.33 13.61
C ALA A 326 -6.56 -7.06 13.82
N GLU A 327 -5.99 -6.09 14.52
CA GLU A 327 -6.53 -4.74 14.71
C GLU A 327 -5.40 -3.74 14.45
N LEU A 328 -5.62 -2.78 13.54
CA LEU A 328 -4.61 -1.81 13.10
C LEU A 328 -5.19 -0.41 13.09
N ILE A 329 -4.33 0.56 13.41
CA ILE A 329 -4.64 1.98 13.28
C ILE A 329 -3.53 2.62 12.46
N LEU A 330 -3.91 3.37 11.42
CA LEU A 330 -3.00 4.09 10.54
C LEU A 330 -3.50 5.52 10.35
N GLU A 331 -2.56 6.46 10.29
CA GLU A 331 -2.82 7.83 9.86
C GLU A 331 -2.36 7.96 8.41
N VAL A 332 -3.28 8.30 7.50
CA VAL A 332 -3.01 8.33 6.06
C VAL A 332 -3.24 9.73 5.47
N PRO A 333 -2.37 10.21 4.57
CA PRO A 333 -2.43 11.57 4.00
C PRO A 333 -3.41 11.69 2.82
N VAL A 334 -4.58 11.09 2.95
CA VAL A 334 -5.67 11.15 1.97
C VAL A 334 -6.99 11.50 2.65
N GLU A 335 -7.88 12.14 1.90
CA GLU A 335 -9.23 12.49 2.31
C GLU A 335 -10.08 11.24 2.49
N HIS A 336 -10.89 11.21 3.55
CA HIS A 336 -11.56 9.99 4.00
C HIS A 336 -12.56 9.44 2.98
N GLY A 337 -13.26 10.32 2.24
CA GLY A 337 -14.19 9.91 1.22
C GLY A 337 -13.51 9.25 0.01
N LEU A 338 -12.33 9.71 -0.39
CA LEU A 338 -11.56 9.05 -1.45
C LEU A 338 -11.10 7.65 -1.05
N LEU A 339 -10.69 7.48 0.21
CA LEU A 339 -10.33 6.15 0.73
C LEU A 339 -11.55 5.23 0.77
N LEU A 340 -12.71 5.71 1.22
CA LEU A 340 -13.96 4.95 1.20
C LEU A 340 -14.35 4.52 -0.21
N GLU A 341 -14.24 5.43 -1.19
CA GLU A 341 -14.56 5.13 -2.59
C GLU A 341 -13.65 4.06 -3.18
N ASN A 342 -12.34 4.13 -2.90
CA ASN A 342 -11.40 3.11 -3.31
C ASN A 342 -11.73 1.75 -2.66
N LEU A 343 -12.02 1.70 -1.36
CA LEU A 343 -12.39 0.46 -0.67
C LEU A 343 -13.71 -0.15 -1.17
N LEU A 344 -14.62 0.65 -1.70
CA LEU A 344 -15.91 0.21 -2.25
C LEU A 344 -15.85 -0.21 -3.73
N ASP A 345 -14.71 0.00 -4.40
CA ASP A 345 -14.48 -0.40 -5.79
C ASP A 345 -13.73 -1.74 -5.85
N LEU A 346 -14.35 -2.81 -6.34
CA LEU A 346 -13.64 -4.08 -6.55
C LEU A 346 -12.89 -4.14 -7.89
N ALA A 347 -13.12 -3.21 -8.81
CA ALA A 347 -12.56 -3.27 -10.16
C ALA A 347 -11.06 -2.95 -10.18
N HIS A 348 -10.55 -2.15 -9.24
CA HIS A 348 -9.12 -1.85 -9.16
C HIS A 348 -8.28 -3.05 -8.68
N ALA A 349 -8.89 -4.00 -7.97
CA ALA A 349 -8.17 -5.05 -7.25
C ALA A 349 -7.17 -5.87 -8.11
N PRO A 350 -7.51 -6.34 -9.33
CA PRO A 350 -6.59 -7.09 -10.18
C PRO A 350 -5.38 -6.28 -10.70
N PHE A 351 -5.50 -4.95 -10.72
CA PHE A 351 -4.50 -4.06 -11.30
C PHE A 351 -3.56 -3.49 -10.24
N THR A 352 -4.09 -3.18 -9.05
CA THR A 352 -3.31 -2.59 -7.96
C THR A 352 -2.55 -3.64 -7.16
N HIS A 353 -3.17 -4.80 -6.89
CA HIS A 353 -2.64 -5.77 -5.93
C HIS A 353 -1.87 -6.95 -6.53
N THR A 354 -1.11 -6.66 -7.58
CA THR A 354 -0.34 -7.66 -8.33
C THR A 354 0.77 -8.32 -7.51
N SER A 355 1.24 -7.67 -6.44
CA SER A 355 2.33 -8.16 -5.57
C SER A 355 1.89 -8.86 -4.29
N THR A 356 0.64 -8.66 -3.83
CA THR A 356 0.18 -9.07 -2.50
C THR A 356 -0.83 -10.22 -2.55
N PHE A 357 -2.10 -9.96 -2.91
CA PHE A 357 -3.15 -11.00 -2.94
C PHE A 357 -3.48 -11.51 -4.36
N ALA A 358 -3.15 -10.74 -5.41
CA ALA A 358 -3.37 -11.17 -6.80
C ALA A 358 -2.14 -11.88 -7.41
N LYS A 359 -1.06 -12.07 -6.64
CA LYS A 359 0.15 -12.80 -7.05
C LYS A 359 -0.13 -14.32 -7.11
N GLY A 360 -0.86 -14.73 -8.15
CA GLY A 360 -1.40 -16.09 -8.32
C GLY A 360 -2.81 -16.10 -8.91
N TRP A 361 -3.44 -14.94 -9.07
CA TRP A 361 -4.60 -14.80 -9.94
C TRP A 361 -4.07 -14.84 -11.37
N PRO A 362 -4.66 -15.64 -12.28
CA PRO A 362 -4.38 -15.48 -13.69
C PRO A 362 -4.95 -14.11 -14.08
N VAL A 363 -4.12 -13.07 -13.98
CA VAL A 363 -4.33 -11.86 -14.78
C VAL A 363 -4.23 -12.38 -16.22
N PRO A 364 -5.32 -12.41 -16.99
CA PRO A 364 -5.22 -12.87 -18.36
C PRO A 364 -4.21 -11.98 -19.07
N ASP A 365 -3.35 -12.56 -19.92
CA ASP A 365 -2.48 -11.82 -20.86
C ASP A 365 -3.27 -10.94 -21.86
N VAL A 366 -4.55 -10.70 -21.61
CA VAL A 366 -5.48 -9.99 -22.46
C VAL A 366 -6.17 -8.89 -21.66
N VAL A 367 -5.37 -7.94 -21.16
CA VAL A 367 -5.74 -6.53 -21.36
C VAL A 367 -5.51 -6.25 -22.84
N LYS A 368 -6.46 -6.67 -23.68
CA LYS A 368 -6.70 -6.04 -24.98
C LYS A 368 -8.09 -5.45 -24.94
N PHE A 369 -8.13 -4.15 -24.67
CA PHE A 369 -9.24 -3.31 -25.11
C PHE A 369 -9.35 -3.41 -26.63
N ASN A 370 -10.26 -4.27 -27.10
CA ASN A 370 -11.08 -4.11 -28.31
C ASN A 370 -11.76 -5.45 -28.62
N ALA A 371 -13.07 -5.40 -28.91
CA ALA A 371 -13.93 -6.51 -29.36
C ALA A 371 -14.64 -7.36 -28.29
N ALA A 372 -15.43 -6.73 -27.42
CA ALA A 372 -16.60 -7.40 -26.86
C ALA A 372 -17.70 -7.54 -27.95
N ARG A 373 -17.58 -8.56 -28.82
CA ARG A 373 -18.76 -9.07 -29.56
C ARG A 373 -18.68 -10.52 -30.02
N MET A 374 -17.55 -11.22 -29.92
CA MET A 374 -17.50 -12.63 -30.29
C MET A 374 -16.61 -13.37 -29.31
N LEU A 375 -17.16 -14.37 -28.62
CA LEU A 375 -16.49 -15.29 -27.69
C LEU A 375 -16.27 -14.74 -26.27
N GLY A 376 -17.38 -14.58 -25.54
CA GLY A 376 -17.40 -14.22 -24.13
C GLY A 376 -16.38 -15.00 -23.29
N GLY A 377 -15.45 -14.25 -22.68
CA GLY A 377 -14.61 -14.71 -21.59
C GLY A 377 -14.89 -13.81 -20.39
N ASN A 378 -15.49 -14.37 -19.34
CA ASN A 378 -15.80 -13.64 -18.12
C ASN A 378 -14.70 -13.87 -17.10
N TRP A 379 -14.20 -12.77 -16.54
CA TRP A 379 -13.49 -12.77 -15.27
C TRP A 379 -14.49 -13.18 -14.17
N GLU A 380 -14.15 -14.19 -13.37
CA GLU A 380 -14.99 -14.66 -12.26
C GLU A 380 -14.36 -14.19 -10.93
N PRO A 381 -14.87 -13.10 -10.32
CA PRO A 381 -14.37 -12.62 -9.03
C PRO A 381 -14.58 -13.66 -7.93
N TYR A 382 -13.72 -13.63 -6.91
CA TYR A 382 -14.01 -14.32 -5.64
C TYR A 382 -15.35 -13.83 -5.09
N PRO A 383 -16.08 -14.68 -4.35
CA PRO A 383 -17.33 -14.27 -3.73
C PRO A 383 -17.01 -13.30 -2.58
N ILE A 384 -17.06 -12.00 -2.89
CA ILE A 384 -16.88 -10.90 -1.93
C ILE A 384 -18.20 -10.18 -1.81
N ASP A 385 -18.73 -10.10 -0.59
CA ASP A 385 -19.88 -9.27 -0.25
C ASP A 385 -19.39 -8.02 0.44
N MET A 386 -19.81 -6.84 -0.02
CA MET A 386 -19.40 -5.55 0.54
C MET A 386 -20.59 -4.67 0.90
N ALA A 387 -20.43 -3.85 1.94
CA ALA A 387 -21.41 -2.88 2.37
C ALA A 387 -20.72 -1.59 2.84
N PHE A 388 -21.37 -0.46 2.54
CA PHE A 388 -21.06 0.81 3.18
C PHE A 388 -22.02 1.01 4.36
N GLU A 389 -21.46 1.25 5.55
CA GLU A 389 -22.21 1.59 6.75
C GLU A 389 -21.87 3.03 7.17
N PRO A 390 -22.87 3.93 7.22
CA PRO A 390 -22.67 5.30 7.65
C PRO A 390 -22.03 5.43 9.04
N PRO A 391 -21.22 6.46 9.28
CA PRO A 391 -20.85 7.50 8.32
C PRO A 391 -19.57 7.20 7.53
N CYS A 392 -18.78 6.19 7.94
CA CYS A 392 -17.40 6.03 7.47
C CYS A 392 -16.88 4.58 7.51
N MET A 393 -17.76 3.59 7.44
CA MET A 393 -17.38 2.18 7.58
C MET A 393 -17.60 1.41 6.27
N VAL A 394 -16.64 0.55 5.93
CA VAL A 394 -16.77 -0.43 4.84
C VAL A 394 -16.60 -1.81 5.44
N LEU A 395 -17.61 -2.66 5.24
CA LEU A 395 -17.55 -4.07 5.61
C LEU A 395 -17.37 -4.90 4.35
N SER A 396 -16.46 -5.86 4.41
CA SER A 396 -16.31 -6.88 3.38
C SER A 396 -16.24 -8.27 4.00
N THR A 397 -16.92 -9.23 3.36
CA THR A 397 -16.81 -10.65 3.71
C THR A 397 -16.37 -11.40 2.46
N ILE A 398 -15.21 -12.05 2.55
CA ILE A 398 -14.58 -12.79 1.47
C ILE A 398 -14.73 -14.28 1.75
N GLY A 399 -15.39 -15.00 0.85
CA GLY A 399 -15.47 -16.45 0.88
C GLY A 399 -14.20 -17.09 0.31
N LEU A 400 -13.54 -17.94 1.11
CA LEU A 400 -12.33 -18.66 0.70
C LEU A 400 -12.70 -20.05 0.16
N ALA A 401 -12.59 -20.22 -1.16
CA ALA A 401 -12.75 -21.51 -1.83
C ALA A 401 -11.43 -22.33 -1.80
N GLN A 402 -11.53 -23.65 -1.96
CA GLN A 402 -10.34 -24.48 -2.24
C GLN A 402 -9.72 -24.08 -3.59
N PRO A 403 -8.38 -24.12 -3.75
CA PRO A 403 -7.75 -23.90 -5.04
C PRO A 403 -8.35 -24.83 -6.11
N GLY A 404 -8.96 -24.26 -7.16
CA GLY A 404 -9.43 -25.00 -8.34
C GLY A 404 -10.95 -25.18 -8.53
N LYS A 405 -11.81 -24.61 -7.67
CA LYS A 405 -13.28 -24.59 -7.87
C LYS A 405 -13.85 -23.21 -7.55
N ILE A 406 -13.80 -22.30 -8.52
CA ILE A 406 -14.60 -21.07 -8.46
C ILE A 406 -15.94 -21.44 -9.08
N GLU A 407 -17.01 -21.42 -8.27
CA GLU A 407 -18.37 -21.70 -8.73
C GLU A 407 -19.06 -20.38 -9.11
N ARG A 408 -19.53 -20.29 -10.36
CA ARG A 408 -20.23 -19.12 -10.92
C ARG A 408 -21.39 -18.68 -10.03
N GLY A 409 -21.39 -17.40 -9.62
CA GLY A 409 -22.52 -16.81 -8.89
C GLY A 409 -22.59 -17.16 -7.40
N ALA A 410 -21.53 -17.77 -6.84
CA ALA A 410 -21.41 -18.01 -5.41
C ALA A 410 -21.41 -16.68 -4.62
N ARG A 411 -22.13 -16.64 -3.50
CA ARG A 411 -22.01 -15.58 -2.48
C ARG A 411 -20.95 -15.95 -1.46
N ALA A 412 -20.40 -15.00 -0.71
CA ALA A 412 -19.36 -15.31 0.27
C ALA A 412 -19.87 -16.40 1.23
N GLU A 413 -21.12 -16.25 1.68
CA GLU A 413 -21.88 -17.18 2.55
C GLU A 413 -21.89 -18.65 2.10
N SER A 414 -21.72 -18.91 0.80
CA SER A 414 -21.71 -20.27 0.25
C SER A 414 -20.37 -20.98 0.42
N CYS A 415 -19.34 -20.26 0.88
CA CYS A 415 -18.02 -20.81 1.15
C CYS A 415 -17.97 -21.51 2.52
N LYS A 416 -16.93 -22.34 2.71
CA LYS A 416 -16.71 -23.05 3.97
C LYS A 416 -15.99 -22.18 5.01
N ASN A 417 -15.07 -21.34 4.54
CA ASN A 417 -14.22 -20.49 5.36
C ASN A 417 -14.37 -19.06 4.87
N HIS A 418 -14.33 -18.10 5.80
CA HIS A 418 -14.59 -16.71 5.50
C HIS A 418 -13.58 -15.79 6.21
N LEU A 419 -13.20 -14.75 5.49
CA LEU A 419 -12.44 -13.62 6.01
C LEU A 419 -13.39 -12.41 6.05
N HIS A 420 -13.61 -11.87 7.24
CA HIS A 420 -14.41 -10.68 7.47
C HIS A 420 -13.49 -9.49 7.79
N GLN A 421 -13.70 -8.37 7.12
CA GLN A 421 -12.91 -7.17 7.28
C GLN A 421 -13.83 -5.98 7.54
N LEU A 422 -13.42 -5.15 8.51
CA LEU A 422 -14.03 -3.86 8.80
C LEU A 422 -12.97 -2.78 8.63
N HIS A 423 -13.24 -1.82 7.75
CA HIS A 423 -12.45 -0.61 7.57
C HIS A 423 -13.25 0.58 8.07
N VAL A 424 -12.66 1.41 8.94
CA VAL A 424 -13.23 2.66 9.42
C VAL A 424 -12.34 3.82 8.96
N CYS A 425 -12.84 4.65 8.05
CA CYS A 425 -12.10 5.76 7.46
C CYS A 425 -12.50 7.08 8.12
N LEU A 426 -11.91 7.40 9.28
CA LEU A 426 -12.30 8.57 10.07
C LEU A 426 -11.79 9.87 9.44
N PRO A 427 -12.62 10.92 9.37
CA PRO A 427 -12.19 12.24 8.94
C PRO A 427 -11.30 12.89 10.01
N ALA A 428 -9.97 12.69 9.92
CA ALA A 428 -9.03 13.25 10.88
C ALA A 428 -8.92 14.78 10.69
N GLY A 429 -8.64 15.22 9.47
CA GLY A 429 -8.58 16.63 9.07
C GLY A 429 -8.56 16.77 7.55
N PRO A 430 -8.45 17.99 6.99
CA PRO A 430 -8.43 18.18 5.54
C PRO A 430 -7.33 17.35 4.87
N GLY A 431 -7.72 16.48 3.94
CA GLY A 431 -6.80 15.58 3.22
C GLY A 431 -6.09 14.55 4.11
N ARG A 432 -6.59 14.27 5.31
CA ARG A 432 -6.03 13.28 6.24
C ARG A 432 -7.12 12.39 6.83
N THR A 433 -6.83 11.11 6.94
CA THR A 433 -7.75 10.10 7.44
C THR A 433 -7.07 9.26 8.50
N ARG A 434 -7.79 8.96 9.57
CA ARG A 434 -7.40 7.93 10.53
C ARG A 434 -8.13 6.65 10.18
N LEU A 435 -7.41 5.65 9.71
CA LEU A 435 -7.94 4.36 9.29
C LEU A 435 -7.83 3.35 10.43
N LEU A 436 -8.96 2.78 10.85
CA LEU A 436 -8.98 1.60 11.72
C LEU A 436 -9.34 0.38 10.87
N TYR A 437 -8.57 -0.69 11.00
CA TYR A 437 -8.80 -1.94 10.30
C TYR A 437 -8.92 -3.09 11.29
N ARG A 438 -10.01 -3.85 11.20
CA ARG A 438 -10.23 -5.08 11.96
C ARG A 438 -10.41 -6.25 11.01
N MET A 439 -9.58 -7.27 11.18
CA MET A 439 -9.65 -8.52 10.44
C MET A 439 -10.14 -9.64 11.36
N SER A 440 -11.14 -10.38 10.92
CA SER A 440 -11.68 -11.52 11.66
C SER A 440 -11.89 -12.73 10.73
N MET A 441 -11.65 -13.94 11.22
CA MET A 441 -11.88 -15.17 10.45
C MET A 441 -12.68 -16.18 11.26
N ASP A 442 -13.52 -16.96 10.58
CA ASP A 442 -14.29 -18.07 11.14
C ASP A 442 -13.52 -19.40 11.15
N PHE A 443 -12.27 -19.37 10.71
CA PHE A 443 -11.34 -20.49 10.66
C PHE A 443 -10.00 -20.06 11.28
N LEU A 444 -9.10 -21.03 11.49
CA LEU A 444 -7.76 -20.77 12.07
C LEU A 444 -7.81 -20.04 13.43
N HIS A 445 -8.80 -20.32 14.29
CA HIS A 445 -8.93 -19.69 15.61
C HIS A 445 -7.69 -19.85 16.51
N TRP A 446 -6.93 -20.92 16.31
CA TRP A 446 -5.70 -21.22 17.05
C TRP A 446 -4.55 -20.26 16.71
N THR A 447 -4.57 -19.64 15.52
CA THR A 447 -3.44 -18.83 15.05
C THR A 447 -3.20 -17.61 15.93
N LYS A 448 -4.23 -17.05 16.59
CA LYS A 448 -4.07 -15.95 17.56
C LYS A 448 -3.15 -16.26 18.74
N LEU A 449 -2.95 -17.55 19.04
CA LEU A 449 -2.10 -18.01 20.12
C LEU A 449 -0.62 -18.14 19.70
N VAL A 450 -0.34 -18.05 18.40
CA VAL A 450 1.01 -18.13 17.86
C VAL A 450 1.75 -16.83 18.19
N PRO A 451 2.89 -16.88 18.91
CA PRO A 451 3.68 -15.69 19.17
C PRO A 451 4.10 -14.98 17.88
N GLY A 452 3.99 -13.65 17.84
CA GLY A 452 4.37 -12.83 16.67
C GLY A 452 3.36 -12.81 15.51
N ILE A 453 2.27 -13.59 15.57
CA ILE A 453 1.28 -13.65 14.48
C ILE A 453 0.57 -12.31 14.23
N GLN A 454 0.38 -11.51 15.28
CA GLN A 454 -0.22 -10.19 15.18
C GLN A 454 0.65 -9.25 14.34
N ALA A 455 1.96 -9.28 14.55
CA ALA A 455 2.92 -8.50 13.77
C ALA A 455 2.96 -8.96 12.29
N PHE A 456 2.85 -10.27 12.05
CA PHE A 456 2.74 -10.81 10.70
C PHE A 456 1.49 -10.29 9.98
N TRP A 457 0.30 -10.38 10.60
CA TRP A 457 -0.93 -9.87 10.00
C TRP A 457 -0.91 -8.35 9.81
N ALA A 458 -0.35 -7.63 10.77
CA ALA A 458 -0.14 -6.18 10.67
C ALA A 458 0.71 -5.81 9.46
N HIS A 459 1.82 -6.52 9.25
CA HIS A 459 2.72 -6.30 8.13
C HIS A 459 2.03 -6.53 6.78
N ILE A 460 1.30 -7.63 6.63
CA ILE A 460 0.57 -7.94 5.38
C ILE A 460 -0.48 -6.87 5.08
N ALA A 461 -1.28 -6.47 6.08
CA ALA A 461 -2.30 -5.45 5.90
C ALA A 461 -1.70 -4.09 5.52
N GLN A 462 -0.58 -3.70 6.15
CA GLN A 462 0.15 -2.47 5.81
C GLN A 462 0.68 -2.48 4.38
N GLN A 463 1.16 -3.62 3.88
CA GLN A 463 1.61 -3.73 2.49
C GLN A 463 0.46 -3.53 1.49
N VAL A 464 -0.67 -4.20 1.69
CA VAL A 464 -1.85 -4.08 0.81
C VAL A 464 -2.34 -2.63 0.75
N MET A 465 -2.52 -2.01 1.92
CA MET A 465 -2.97 -0.60 1.98
C MET A 465 -1.95 0.37 1.37
N GLY A 466 -0.66 0.04 1.42
CA GLY A 466 0.39 0.85 0.80
C GLY A 466 0.28 0.95 -0.71
N GLU A 467 -0.17 -0.12 -1.38
CA GLU A 467 -0.38 -0.15 -2.84
C GLU A 467 -1.53 0.79 -3.27
N ASP A 468 -2.64 0.77 -2.52
CA ASP A 468 -3.81 1.63 -2.77
C ASP A 468 -3.51 3.10 -2.50
N LEU A 469 -2.82 3.39 -1.40
CA LEU A 469 -2.61 4.75 -0.92
C LEU A 469 -1.89 5.63 -1.94
N VAL A 470 -0.97 5.07 -2.73
CA VAL A 470 -0.27 5.79 -3.80
C VAL A 470 -1.25 6.25 -4.89
N LEU A 471 -2.22 5.42 -5.26
CA LEU A 471 -3.22 5.74 -6.28
C LEU A 471 -4.20 6.81 -5.77
N VAL A 472 -4.72 6.62 -4.56
CA VAL A 472 -5.69 7.54 -3.93
C VAL A 472 -5.05 8.92 -3.67
N ALA A 473 -3.79 8.97 -3.23
CA ALA A 473 -3.04 10.22 -3.11
C ALA A 473 -2.89 10.93 -4.46
N GLY A 474 -2.66 10.18 -5.54
CA GLY A 474 -2.61 10.70 -6.90
C GLY A 474 -3.94 11.26 -7.40
N GLN A 475 -5.08 10.68 -6.99
CA GLN A 475 -6.41 11.21 -7.27
C GLN A 475 -6.67 12.52 -6.50
N GLN A 476 -6.36 12.54 -5.20
CA GLN A 476 -6.47 13.73 -4.37
C GLN A 476 -5.69 14.92 -4.95
N ASP A 477 -4.45 14.70 -5.38
CA ASP A 477 -3.62 15.75 -6.00
C ASP A 477 -4.25 16.30 -7.29
N ARG A 478 -4.90 15.45 -8.10
CA ARG A 478 -5.62 15.89 -9.30
C ARG A 478 -6.89 16.66 -8.96
N MET A 479 -7.62 16.26 -7.93
CA MET A 479 -8.79 16.99 -7.44
C MET A 479 -8.41 18.38 -6.94
N LEU A 480 -7.29 18.51 -6.22
CA LEU A 480 -6.74 19.82 -5.84
C LEU A 480 -6.40 20.72 -7.04
N ARG A 481 -6.16 20.11 -8.21
CA ARG A 481 -5.93 20.80 -9.50
C ARG A 481 -7.22 20.98 -10.32
N GLY A 482 -8.38 20.60 -9.77
CA GLY A 482 -9.70 20.78 -10.39
C GLY A 482 -10.21 19.61 -11.21
N ALA A 483 -9.59 18.43 -11.09
CA ALA A 483 -10.13 17.20 -11.68
C ALA A 483 -11.42 16.76 -10.98
N ASP A 484 -12.33 16.19 -11.76
CA ASP A 484 -13.57 15.60 -11.26
C ASP A 484 -13.47 14.08 -11.35
N VAL A 485 -13.44 13.41 -10.18
CA VAL A 485 -13.34 11.95 -10.09
C VAL A 485 -14.64 11.22 -10.42
N TRP A 486 -15.76 11.94 -10.46
CA TRP A 486 -17.09 11.42 -10.78
C TRP A 486 -17.62 11.92 -12.13
N ALA A 487 -16.73 12.33 -13.03
CA ALA A 487 -17.11 12.81 -14.37
C ALA A 487 -17.79 11.71 -15.21
N HIS A 488 -17.34 10.46 -15.07
CA HIS A 488 -17.78 9.34 -15.91
C HIS A 488 -17.95 8.04 -15.08
N PRO A 489 -18.95 7.98 -14.17
CA PRO A 489 -19.23 6.76 -13.44
C PRO A 489 -19.71 5.65 -14.38
N VAL A 490 -19.32 4.42 -14.10
CA VAL A 490 -19.66 3.23 -14.87
C VAL A 490 -20.34 2.17 -14.00
N ALA A 491 -20.78 1.07 -14.63
CA ALA A 491 -21.68 0.11 -14.01
C ALA A 491 -21.14 -0.61 -12.76
N TYR A 492 -19.81 -0.69 -12.58
CA TYR A 492 -19.21 -1.30 -11.39
C TYR A 492 -19.04 -0.32 -10.22
N ASP A 493 -19.25 0.99 -10.42
CA ASP A 493 -19.10 2.02 -9.38
C ASP A 493 -20.31 2.12 -8.44
N LYS A 494 -21.26 1.17 -8.48
CA LYS A 494 -22.57 1.28 -7.81
C LYS A 494 -22.46 1.61 -6.32
N LEU A 495 -21.57 0.95 -5.59
CA LEU A 495 -21.38 1.22 -4.16
C LEU A 495 -20.76 2.60 -3.91
N GLY A 496 -19.75 2.99 -4.70
CA GLY A 496 -19.17 4.33 -4.65
C GLY A 496 -20.20 5.43 -4.97
N VAL A 497 -21.05 5.21 -5.98
CA VAL A 497 -22.16 6.11 -6.32
C VAL A 497 -23.18 6.23 -5.18
N ARG A 498 -23.56 5.11 -4.55
CA ARG A 498 -24.48 5.11 -3.40
C ARG A 498 -23.89 5.86 -2.20
N TYR A 499 -22.64 5.58 -1.86
CA TYR A 499 -21.90 6.33 -0.84
C TYR A 499 -21.90 7.83 -1.16
N ARG A 500 -21.58 8.20 -2.41
CA ARG A 500 -21.47 9.60 -2.81
C ARG A 500 -22.81 10.32 -2.79
N ARG A 501 -23.90 9.67 -3.21
CA ARG A 501 -25.27 10.20 -3.06
C ARG A 501 -25.62 10.43 -1.59
N TRP A 502 -25.31 9.46 -0.73
CA TRP A 502 -25.51 9.59 0.72
C TRP A 502 -24.70 10.77 1.28
N ARG A 503 -23.39 10.84 1.04
CA ARG A 503 -22.53 11.93 1.54
C ARG A 503 -23.02 13.30 1.06
N ASN A 504 -23.39 13.42 -0.22
CA ASN A 504 -23.87 14.68 -0.78
C ASN A 504 -25.23 15.09 -0.19
N SER A 505 -26.09 14.13 0.15
CA SER A 505 -27.35 14.39 0.86
C SER A 505 -27.14 14.88 2.31
N VAL A 506 -26.11 14.35 3.00
CA VAL A 506 -25.70 14.81 4.33
C VAL A 506 -25.19 16.25 4.25
N ALA A 507 -24.33 16.56 3.29
CA ALA A 507 -23.80 17.90 3.07
C ALA A 507 -24.91 18.91 2.72
N ALA A 508 -25.93 18.49 1.96
CA ALA A 508 -27.09 19.32 1.62
C ALA A 508 -28.00 19.63 2.82
N GLY A 509 -27.93 18.83 3.90
CA GLY A 509 -28.72 19.03 5.11
C GLY A 509 -30.22 18.69 4.97
N SER A 510 -30.64 18.04 3.88
CA SER A 510 -32.03 17.67 3.64
C SER A 510 -32.35 16.30 4.23
N SER A 511 -33.14 16.24 5.29
CA SER A 511 -33.51 14.98 5.96
C SER A 511 -34.24 13.99 5.04
N ALA A 512 -35.05 14.49 4.11
CA ALA A 512 -35.78 13.64 3.16
C ALA A 512 -34.85 13.01 2.11
N GLU A 513 -33.90 13.79 1.59
CA GLU A 513 -32.90 13.28 0.64
C GLU A 513 -31.95 12.29 1.32
N ARG A 514 -31.58 12.58 2.57
CA ARG A 514 -30.78 11.68 3.40
C ARG A 514 -31.48 10.35 3.65
N ALA A 515 -32.74 10.36 4.07
CA ALA A 515 -33.50 9.13 4.31
C ALA A 515 -33.66 8.29 3.03
N GLN A 516 -33.85 8.94 1.89
CA GLN A 516 -33.89 8.27 0.58
C GLN A 516 -32.54 7.61 0.26
N ALA A 517 -31.43 8.35 0.42
CA ALA A 517 -30.09 7.82 0.14
C ALA A 517 -29.70 6.68 1.10
N GLU A 518 -30.07 6.78 2.39
CA GLU A 518 -29.88 5.72 3.38
C GLU A 518 -30.65 4.45 3.02
N ALA A 519 -31.87 4.56 2.48
CA ALA A 519 -32.65 3.40 2.03
C ALA A 519 -32.05 2.66 0.80
N GLU A 520 -31.19 3.34 0.04
CA GLU A 520 -30.46 2.77 -1.09
C GLU A 520 -29.15 2.06 -0.66
N LEU A 521 -28.69 2.27 0.57
CA LEU A 521 -27.52 1.59 1.13
C LEU A 521 -27.88 0.12 1.42
N ARG A 522 -27.53 -0.75 0.48
CA ARG A 522 -27.69 -2.20 0.63
C ARG A 522 -26.37 -2.89 0.35
N PRO A 523 -26.02 -3.95 1.10
CA PRO A 523 -24.91 -4.82 0.76
C PRO A 523 -25.02 -5.32 -0.68
N MET A 524 -23.88 -5.51 -1.32
CA MET A 524 -23.80 -6.04 -2.69
C MET A 524 -22.74 -7.12 -2.78
N SER A 525 -23.05 -8.20 -3.49
CA SER A 525 -22.04 -9.18 -3.88
C SER A 525 -21.20 -8.65 -5.05
N ALA A 526 -20.00 -9.21 -5.24
CA ALA A 526 -19.19 -8.95 -6.42
C ALA A 526 -19.98 -9.19 -7.72
N GLY A 527 -20.79 -10.26 -7.77
CA GLY A 527 -21.66 -10.53 -8.92
C GLY A 527 -22.66 -9.40 -9.19
N GLU A 528 -23.31 -8.85 -8.16
CA GLU A 528 -24.26 -7.73 -8.29
C GLU A 528 -23.57 -6.41 -8.65
N LEU A 529 -22.34 -6.19 -8.19
CA LEU A 529 -21.51 -5.05 -8.54
C LEU A 529 -21.21 -5.01 -10.03
N PHE A 530 -20.73 -6.13 -10.60
CA PHE A 530 -20.35 -6.21 -12.01
C PHE A 530 -21.50 -6.51 -12.97
N ASN A 531 -22.69 -6.90 -12.48
CA ASN A 531 -23.83 -7.18 -13.34
C ASN A 531 -24.37 -5.90 -14.00
N ILE A 532 -24.45 -5.87 -15.33
CA ILE A 532 -25.11 -4.80 -16.07
C ILE A 532 -26.57 -5.26 -16.25
N PRO A 533 -27.58 -4.56 -15.69
CA PRO A 533 -28.97 -4.92 -15.94
C PRO A 533 -29.23 -4.91 -17.46
N GLU A 534 -29.70 -6.02 -18.02
CA GLU A 534 -29.94 -6.14 -19.48
C GLU A 534 -31.00 -5.13 -20.00
N ASP A 535 -31.80 -4.52 -19.11
CA ASP A 535 -32.89 -3.59 -19.46
C ASP A 535 -32.81 -2.20 -18.77
N GLY A 536 -31.64 -1.78 -18.28
CA GLY A 536 -31.51 -0.63 -17.36
C GLY A 536 -30.60 0.51 -17.83
N CYS A 537 -30.59 0.88 -19.11
CA CYS A 537 -30.02 2.15 -19.55
C CYS A 537 -30.93 3.33 -19.14
N GLU A 538 -30.99 3.62 -17.83
CA GLU A 538 -31.47 4.90 -17.30
C GLU A 538 -30.32 5.68 -16.62
N LEU A 539 -29.15 5.66 -17.27
CA LEU A 539 -28.14 6.71 -17.14
C LEU A 539 -28.18 7.51 -18.46
N GLY A 540 -29.22 8.33 -18.65
CA GLY A 540 -29.23 9.35 -19.72
C GLY A 540 -28.11 10.36 -19.43
N GLU A 541 -27.31 10.86 -20.37
CA GLU A 541 -27.50 11.03 -21.81
C GLU A 541 -26.15 10.91 -22.56
N VAL A 542 -26.25 10.55 -23.84
CA VAL A 542 -25.21 10.54 -24.89
C VAL A 542 -24.22 9.37 -24.90
N CYS A 543 -24.67 8.24 -25.40
CA CYS A 543 -23.84 7.38 -26.25
C CYS A 543 -24.33 7.54 -27.70
N ASP A 544 -23.96 8.65 -28.33
CA ASP A 544 -24.04 8.74 -29.79
C ASP A 544 -22.80 8.03 -30.35
N VAL A 545 -22.93 6.73 -30.58
CA VAL A 545 -21.96 5.94 -31.35
C VAL A 545 -22.44 5.95 -32.80
N GLY A 546 -22.53 7.15 -33.36
CA GLY A 546 -22.72 7.41 -34.78
C GLY A 546 -21.44 8.02 -35.36
N ASP A 547 -20.91 7.40 -36.40
CA ASP A 547 -19.86 7.91 -37.28
C ASP A 547 -18.42 7.99 -36.76
N LEU A 548 -17.78 6.82 -36.61
CA LEU A 548 -16.38 6.64 -36.99
C LEU A 548 -16.21 5.31 -37.75
N GLN A 549 -16.80 5.25 -38.94
CA GLN A 549 -16.27 4.46 -40.05
C GLN A 549 -15.80 5.44 -41.14
N GLN A 550 -14.54 5.87 -41.02
CA GLN A 550 -13.64 6.17 -42.15
C GLN A 550 -12.20 6.22 -41.68
#